data_AF-A0A9X5I5L7-F1
#
_entry.id   AF-A0A9X5I5L7-F1
#
_cell.length_a   1.000
_cell.length_b   1.000
_cell.length_c   1.000
_cell.angle_alpha   90.00
_cell.angle_beta   90.00
_cell.angle_gamma   90.00
#
_symmetry.space_group_name_H-M   'P 1'
#
loop_
_entity.id
_entity.type
_entity.pdbx_description
1 polymer ?
#
loop_
_entity_poly.entity_id
_entity_poly.type
_entity_poly.pdbx_seq_one_letter_code
_entity_poly.pdbx_strand_id
1 'polypeptide(L)'
;MKMSAAIAPDGLYRYSLTRVWETDLPCIGFIMLNPSTADATKDDPTIRRCINFARNWGYGGIEVGNLFAYRATDWLVLRRVFDPVGCENDSYLMRMQQSVEKIVIAWGNYGSWQQRDKSVLGLLSQGRVLYCLGVTLQGQPRHPLYVRGGAVLIPYRESGVVGAGFMKNSCEQLEDLQLNAPVRESGEES
;
A
#
# COMPACT_ATOMS: atom_id res chain seq x y z
N MET A 1 -22.58 2.65 -14.14
CA MET A 1 -21.22 2.18 -13.78
C MET A 1 -20.84 1.02 -14.69
N LYS A 2 -19.74 1.14 -15.44
CA LYS A 2 -19.15 0.04 -16.22
C LYS A 2 -18.36 -0.88 -15.29
N MET A 3 -18.56 -2.19 -15.43
CA MET A 3 -17.95 -3.21 -14.58
C MET A 3 -17.31 -4.28 -15.44
N SER A 4 -16.07 -4.65 -15.13
CA SER A 4 -15.37 -5.76 -15.79
C SER A 4 -14.43 -6.47 -14.81
N ALA A 5 -14.09 -7.72 -15.12
CA ALA A 5 -13.04 -8.46 -14.44
C ALA A 5 -12.34 -9.38 -15.44
N ALA A 6 -11.02 -9.47 -15.36
CA ALA A 6 -10.26 -10.47 -16.10
C ALA A 6 -10.08 -11.70 -15.21
N ILE A 7 -10.73 -12.79 -15.60
CA ILE A 7 -10.75 -14.07 -14.86
C ILE A 7 -10.26 -15.15 -15.81
N ALA A 8 -9.37 -16.02 -15.33
CA ALA A 8 -8.88 -17.16 -16.10
C ALA A 8 -10.03 -18.12 -16.49
N PRO A 9 -9.91 -18.91 -17.58
CA PRO A 9 -10.98 -19.79 -18.04
C PRO A 9 -11.47 -20.81 -17.00
N ASP A 10 -10.59 -21.26 -16.10
CA ASP A 10 -10.90 -22.18 -15.00
C ASP A 10 -11.62 -21.49 -13.82
N GLY A 11 -11.72 -20.16 -13.85
CA GLY A 11 -12.31 -19.36 -12.79
C GLY A 11 -11.45 -19.24 -11.54
N LEU A 12 -10.25 -19.83 -11.47
CA LEU A 12 -9.42 -19.87 -10.26
C LEU A 12 -8.66 -18.57 -10.03
N TYR A 13 -8.30 -17.87 -11.10
CA TYR A 13 -7.50 -16.65 -11.03
C TYR A 13 -8.31 -15.43 -11.47
N ARG A 14 -8.18 -14.32 -10.75
CA ARG A 14 -8.68 -13.00 -11.16
C ARG A 14 -7.51 -12.03 -11.24
N TYR A 15 -7.14 -11.65 -12.46
CA TYR A 15 -6.01 -10.79 -12.72
C TYR A 15 -6.33 -9.30 -12.54
N SER A 16 -7.56 -8.89 -12.86
CA SER A 16 -8.02 -7.51 -12.63
C SER A 16 -9.52 -7.42 -12.36
N LEU A 17 -9.92 -6.33 -11.71
CA LEU A 17 -11.31 -5.92 -11.54
C LEU A 17 -11.40 -4.41 -11.77
N THR A 18 -12.36 -3.98 -12.57
CA THR A 18 -12.58 -2.57 -12.91
C THR A 18 -13.99 -2.14 -12.55
N ARG A 19 -14.12 -0.92 -12.03
CA ARG A 19 -15.38 -0.22 -11.77
C ARG A 19 -15.23 1.23 -12.21
N VAL A 20 -15.98 1.66 -13.22
CA VAL A 20 -15.96 3.05 -13.72
C VAL A 20 -17.36 3.65 -13.60
N TRP A 21 -17.50 4.70 -12.80
CA TRP A 21 -18.76 5.42 -12.61
C TRP A 21 -18.80 6.76 -13.37
N GLU A 22 -17.67 7.45 -13.55
CA GLU A 22 -17.55 8.61 -14.44
C GLU A 22 -16.43 8.38 -15.47
N THR A 23 -16.74 8.42 -16.76
CA THR A 23 -15.77 8.13 -17.84
C THR A 23 -14.85 9.29 -18.17
N ASP A 24 -15.24 10.52 -17.82
CA ASP A 24 -14.47 11.73 -18.11
C ASP A 24 -13.42 12.02 -17.03
N LEU A 25 -13.38 11.22 -15.96
CA LEU A 25 -12.42 11.32 -14.87
C LEU A 25 -11.46 10.12 -14.87
N PRO A 26 -10.21 10.32 -14.40
CA PRO A 26 -9.22 9.25 -14.37
C PRO A 26 -9.61 8.12 -13.41
N CYS A 27 -9.02 6.95 -13.64
CA CYS A 27 -9.08 5.83 -12.71
C CYS A 27 -7.87 5.80 -11.78
N ILE A 28 -8.06 5.23 -10.58
CA ILE A 28 -6.99 4.93 -9.63
C ILE A 28 -6.85 3.42 -9.41
N GLY A 29 -5.61 2.94 -9.35
CA GLY A 29 -5.29 1.53 -9.12
C GLY A 29 -5.19 1.18 -7.63
N PHE A 30 -5.64 -0.01 -7.26
CA PHE A 30 -5.38 -0.61 -5.95
C PHE A 30 -4.71 -1.98 -6.11
N ILE A 31 -3.59 -2.21 -5.42
CA ILE A 31 -2.92 -3.52 -5.34
C ILE A 31 -3.14 -4.11 -3.96
N MET A 32 -3.89 -5.21 -3.90
CA MET A 32 -4.26 -5.89 -2.66
C MET A 32 -3.59 -7.27 -2.55
N LEU A 33 -3.89 -8.04 -1.49
CA LEU A 33 -3.24 -9.33 -1.27
C LEU A 33 -3.65 -10.36 -2.31
N ASN A 34 -4.93 -10.72 -2.32
CA ASN A 34 -5.50 -11.71 -3.23
C ASN A 34 -7.01 -11.47 -3.39
N PRO A 35 -7.60 -11.87 -4.53
CA PRO A 35 -9.03 -11.74 -4.75
C PRO A 35 -9.81 -12.73 -3.89
N SER A 36 -10.99 -12.30 -3.42
CA SER A 36 -11.98 -13.21 -2.85
C SER A 36 -12.68 -14.01 -3.96
N THR A 37 -13.42 -15.06 -3.57
CA THR A 37 -14.29 -15.80 -4.50
C THR A 37 -15.56 -15.04 -4.87
N ALA A 38 -15.80 -13.85 -4.31
CA ALA A 38 -17.02 -13.07 -4.59
C ALA A 38 -17.19 -12.81 -6.09
N ASP A 39 -18.41 -13.02 -6.57
CA ASP A 39 -18.79 -12.94 -7.98
C ASP A 39 -18.46 -11.57 -8.57
N ALA A 40 -18.04 -11.57 -9.83
CA ALA A 40 -17.69 -10.37 -10.59
C ALA A 40 -18.80 -9.29 -10.61
N THR A 41 -20.03 -9.65 -10.24
CA THR A 41 -21.25 -8.83 -10.25
C THR A 41 -21.54 -8.11 -8.92
N LYS A 42 -20.96 -8.53 -7.79
CA LYS A 42 -21.23 -7.92 -6.47
C LYS A 42 -19.96 -7.39 -5.82
N ASP A 43 -19.99 -6.11 -5.45
CA ASP A 43 -18.87 -5.48 -4.76
C ASP A 43 -18.80 -5.95 -3.30
N ASP A 44 -17.70 -6.61 -2.97
CA ASP A 44 -17.41 -7.01 -1.59
C ASP A 44 -17.10 -5.78 -0.70
N PRO A 45 -17.03 -5.93 0.63
CA PRO A 45 -16.75 -4.81 1.53
C PRO A 45 -15.46 -4.04 1.19
N THR A 46 -14.45 -4.72 0.68
CA THR A 46 -13.16 -4.12 0.32
C THR A 46 -13.31 -3.26 -0.93
N ILE A 47 -13.96 -3.79 -1.98
CA ILE A 47 -14.21 -3.04 -3.22
C ILE A 47 -15.05 -1.79 -2.94
N ARG A 48 -16.12 -1.90 -2.15
CA ARG A 48 -16.91 -0.73 -1.74
C ARG A 48 -16.08 0.32 -1.01
N ARG A 49 -15.11 -0.11 -0.19
CA ARG A 49 -14.19 0.78 0.52
C ARG A 49 -13.25 1.51 -0.45
N CYS A 50 -12.67 0.79 -1.43
CA CYS A 50 -11.84 1.39 -2.47
C CYS A 50 -12.63 2.39 -3.34
N ILE A 51 -13.86 2.07 -3.73
CA ILE A 51 -14.74 2.99 -4.47
C ILE A 51 -14.97 4.28 -3.68
N ASN A 52 -15.29 4.18 -2.39
CA ASN A 52 -15.53 5.35 -1.56
C ASN A 52 -14.28 6.23 -1.40
N PHE A 53 -13.10 5.62 -1.22
CA PHE A 53 -11.84 6.37 -1.22
C PHE A 53 -11.60 7.09 -2.55
N ALA A 54 -11.72 6.38 -3.66
CA ALA A 54 -11.52 6.93 -4.99
C ALA A 54 -12.48 8.09 -5.29
N ARG A 55 -13.76 7.98 -4.91
CA ARG A 55 -14.74 9.08 -5.02
C ARG A 55 -14.35 10.28 -4.16
N ASN A 56 -13.94 10.06 -2.92
CA ASN A 56 -13.49 11.14 -2.03
C ASN A 56 -12.24 11.86 -2.56
N TRP A 57 -11.42 11.19 -3.37
CA TRP A 57 -10.25 11.79 -4.02
C TRP A 57 -10.53 12.32 -5.43
N GLY A 58 -11.78 12.29 -5.91
CA GLY A 58 -12.18 12.87 -7.19
C GLY A 58 -11.95 11.99 -8.42
N TYR A 59 -11.78 10.67 -8.27
CA TYR A 59 -11.62 9.76 -9.41
C TYR A 59 -12.96 9.27 -9.98
N GLY A 60 -12.93 8.88 -11.26
CA GLY A 60 -14.08 8.33 -11.99
C GLY A 60 -14.19 6.81 -11.96
N GLY A 61 -13.14 6.13 -11.51
CA GLY A 61 -13.13 4.68 -11.42
C GLY A 61 -11.97 4.10 -10.61
N ILE A 62 -12.05 2.79 -10.38
CA ILE A 62 -10.95 1.99 -9.84
C ILE A 62 -10.59 0.85 -10.78
N GLU A 63 -9.31 0.50 -10.76
CA GLU A 63 -8.81 -0.80 -11.19
C GLU A 63 -8.17 -1.51 -9.99
N VAL A 64 -8.40 -2.81 -9.83
CA VAL A 64 -7.93 -3.59 -8.70
C VAL A 64 -7.14 -4.79 -9.18
N GLY A 65 -5.87 -4.84 -8.77
CA GLY A 65 -4.93 -5.92 -8.99
C GLY A 65 -4.53 -6.53 -7.65
N ASN A 66 -3.79 -7.63 -7.68
CA ASN A 66 -3.40 -8.35 -6.46
C ASN A 66 -1.97 -8.86 -6.55
N LEU A 67 -1.33 -9.00 -5.38
CA LEU A 67 -0.06 -9.70 -5.27
C LEU A 67 -0.19 -11.15 -5.77
N PHE A 68 -1.27 -11.82 -5.39
CA PHE A 68 -1.60 -13.18 -5.81
C PHE A 68 -2.95 -13.19 -6.53
N ALA A 69 -3.02 -13.68 -7.78
CA ALA A 69 -4.28 -13.66 -8.55
C ALA A 69 -5.24 -14.79 -8.16
N TYR A 70 -4.78 -15.80 -7.42
CA TYR A 70 -5.64 -16.91 -7.04
C TYR A 70 -6.78 -16.46 -6.11
N ARG A 71 -8.01 -16.85 -6.44
CA ARG A 71 -9.23 -16.49 -5.71
C ARG A 71 -9.37 -17.35 -4.46
N ALA A 72 -9.23 -16.72 -3.30
CA ALA A 72 -9.41 -17.36 -2.00
C ALA A 72 -9.88 -16.34 -0.97
N THR A 73 -10.84 -16.70 -0.12
CA THR A 73 -11.25 -15.85 1.01
C THR A 73 -10.36 -16.03 2.23
N ASP A 74 -9.60 -17.12 2.29
CA ASP A 74 -8.76 -17.50 3.43
C ASP A 74 -7.29 -17.59 3.00
N TRP A 75 -6.45 -16.90 3.77
CA TRP A 75 -4.99 -16.96 3.69
C TRP A 75 -4.44 -18.38 3.76
N LEU A 76 -5.03 -19.26 4.59
CA LEU A 76 -4.60 -20.64 4.74
C LEU A 76 -4.84 -21.47 3.47
N VAL A 77 -5.90 -21.14 2.72
CA VAL A 77 -6.17 -21.76 1.42
C VAL A 77 -5.15 -21.27 0.40
N LEU A 78 -4.93 -19.95 0.31
CA LEU A 78 -3.97 -19.36 -0.63
C LEU A 78 -2.56 -19.98 -0.48
N ARG A 79 -2.12 -20.20 0.75
CA ARG A 79 -0.81 -20.80 1.06
C ARG A 79 -0.61 -22.24 0.59
N ARG A 80 -1.69 -22.96 0.31
CA ARG A 80 -1.66 -24.36 -0.16
C ARG A 80 -1.67 -24.46 -1.68
N VAL A 81 -1.91 -23.36 -2.39
CA VAL A 81 -1.91 -23.31 -3.85
C VAL A 81 -0.45 -23.35 -4.33
N PHE A 82 -0.17 -24.18 -5.33
CA PHE A 82 1.16 -24.33 -5.90
C PHE A 82 1.66 -23.04 -6.58
N ASP A 83 0.83 -22.47 -7.45
CA ASP A 83 1.08 -21.15 -8.07
C ASP A 83 -0.05 -20.18 -7.69
N PRO A 84 0.04 -19.48 -6.55
CA PRO A 84 -0.96 -18.50 -6.14
C PRO A 84 -0.84 -17.19 -6.93
N VAL A 85 0.31 -16.93 -7.57
CA VAL A 85 0.54 -15.71 -8.34
C VAL A 85 -0.27 -15.74 -9.61
N GLY A 86 -0.20 -16.85 -10.35
CA GLY A 86 -0.82 -17.04 -11.66
C GLY A 86 0.01 -16.42 -12.78
N CYS A 87 0.23 -17.19 -13.85
CA CYS A 87 1.17 -16.87 -14.94
C CYS A 87 0.97 -15.50 -15.59
N GLU A 88 -0.26 -14.99 -15.70
CA GLU A 88 -0.54 -13.70 -16.35
C GLU A 88 -0.53 -12.51 -15.39
N ASN A 89 -0.44 -12.72 -14.07
CA ASN A 89 -0.72 -11.66 -13.09
C ASN A 89 0.19 -10.44 -13.25
N ASP A 90 1.49 -10.63 -13.40
CA ASP A 90 2.44 -9.53 -13.59
C ASP A 90 2.15 -8.73 -14.86
N SER A 91 1.70 -9.39 -15.93
CA SER A 91 1.30 -8.70 -17.16
C SER A 91 0.10 -7.78 -16.95
N TYR A 92 -0.87 -8.19 -16.13
CA TYR A 92 -2.02 -7.37 -15.79
C TYR A 92 -1.65 -6.22 -14.86
N LEU A 93 -0.72 -6.43 -13.91
CA LEU A 93 -0.19 -5.34 -13.08
C LEU A 93 0.54 -4.28 -13.92
N MET A 94 1.33 -4.69 -14.91
CA MET A 94 1.95 -3.76 -15.86
C MET A 94 0.94 -3.01 -16.72
N ARG A 95 -0.12 -3.68 -17.19
CA ARG A 95 -1.21 -3.01 -17.93
C ARG A 95 -1.92 -1.98 -17.06
N MET A 96 -2.24 -2.34 -15.81
CA MET A 96 -2.82 -1.41 -14.83
C MET A 96 -1.95 -0.18 -14.66
N GLN A 97 -0.62 -0.35 -14.60
CA GLN A 97 0.30 0.78 -14.46
C GLN A 97 0.09 1.84 -15.55
N GLN A 98 -0.26 1.42 -16.77
CA GLN A 98 -0.48 2.32 -17.90
C GLN A 98 -1.90 2.89 -17.95
N SER A 99 -2.89 2.25 -17.30
CA SER A 99 -4.31 2.64 -17.36
C SER A 99 -4.76 3.57 -16.22
N VAL A 100 -4.00 3.67 -15.13
CA VAL A 100 -4.40 4.43 -13.93
C VAL A 100 -3.44 5.58 -13.60
N GLU A 101 -3.99 6.69 -13.09
CA GLU A 101 -3.20 7.88 -12.75
C GLU A 101 -2.28 7.66 -11.55
N LYS A 102 -2.78 6.98 -10.50
CA LYS A 102 -2.04 6.63 -9.29
C LYS A 102 -2.28 5.18 -8.91
N ILE A 103 -1.31 4.57 -8.23
CA ILE A 103 -1.45 3.22 -7.67
C ILE A 103 -1.36 3.30 -6.15
N VAL A 104 -2.34 2.70 -5.49
CA VAL A 104 -2.40 2.52 -4.04
C VAL A 104 -2.09 1.07 -3.69
N ILE A 105 -1.02 0.83 -2.95
CA ILE A 105 -0.72 -0.49 -2.40
C ILE A 105 -1.41 -0.66 -1.04
N ALA A 106 -2.05 -1.81 -0.82
CA ALA A 106 -2.95 -2.03 0.31
C ALA A 106 -3.14 -3.52 0.68
N TRP A 107 -2.08 -4.32 0.61
CA TRP A 107 -2.13 -5.77 0.79
C TRP A 107 -2.11 -6.27 2.25
N GLY A 108 -1.87 -5.42 3.24
CA GLY A 108 -1.83 -5.82 4.65
C GLY A 108 -0.60 -6.67 5.01
N ASN A 109 -0.61 -7.31 6.18
CA ASN A 109 0.60 -7.90 6.78
C ASN A 109 1.19 -9.10 6.02
N TYR A 110 0.46 -9.72 5.09
CA TYR A 110 0.91 -10.94 4.42
C TYR A 110 1.60 -10.70 3.07
N GLY A 111 1.82 -9.44 2.68
CA GLY A 111 2.40 -9.11 1.38
C GLY A 111 3.81 -9.65 1.16
N SER A 112 4.62 -9.75 2.22
CA SER A 112 6.00 -10.23 2.14
C SER A 112 6.14 -11.74 1.98
N TRP A 113 5.04 -12.49 2.00
CA TRP A 113 5.11 -13.92 1.73
C TRP A 113 5.67 -14.18 0.32
N GLN A 114 6.63 -15.11 0.24
CA GLN A 114 7.41 -15.35 -0.98
C GLN A 114 8.11 -14.12 -1.57
N GLN A 115 8.37 -13.08 -0.75
CA GLN A 115 8.94 -11.79 -1.18
C GLN A 115 8.10 -11.11 -2.29
N ARG A 116 6.79 -11.42 -2.35
CA ARG A 116 5.94 -10.99 -3.46
C ARG A 116 5.74 -9.47 -3.50
N ASP A 117 5.65 -8.83 -2.34
CA ASP A 117 5.67 -7.38 -2.21
C ASP A 117 6.89 -6.77 -2.93
N LYS A 118 8.10 -7.25 -2.66
CA LYS A 118 9.35 -6.75 -3.29
C LYS A 118 9.34 -6.93 -4.80
N SER A 119 8.90 -8.09 -5.29
CA SER A 119 8.76 -8.33 -6.73
C SER A 119 7.82 -7.33 -7.39
N VAL A 120 6.65 -7.09 -6.79
CA VAL A 120 5.65 -6.15 -7.32
C VAL A 120 6.11 -4.69 -7.17
N LEU A 121 6.78 -4.35 -6.08
CA LEU A 121 7.40 -3.03 -5.91
C LEU A 121 8.47 -2.79 -6.98
N GLY A 122 9.35 -3.76 -7.24
CA GLY A 122 10.35 -3.67 -8.31
C GLY A 122 9.75 -3.55 -9.70
N LEU A 123 8.60 -4.21 -9.93
CA LEU A 123 7.83 -4.11 -11.17
C LEU A 123 7.19 -2.73 -11.35
N LEU A 124 6.58 -2.18 -10.30
CA LEU A 124 5.70 -1.00 -10.40
C LEU A 124 6.37 0.34 -10.04
N SER A 125 7.52 0.33 -9.37
CA SER A 125 8.20 1.55 -8.91
C SER A 125 9.06 2.22 -9.97
N GLN A 126 9.31 1.56 -11.10
CA GLN A 126 10.12 2.12 -12.18
C GLN A 126 9.39 3.31 -12.82
N GLY A 127 9.78 4.51 -12.42
CA GLY A 127 9.29 5.77 -13.00
C GLY A 127 8.00 6.33 -12.39
N ARG A 128 7.51 5.79 -11.27
CA ARG A 128 6.34 6.39 -10.58
C ARG A 128 6.36 6.24 -9.06
N VAL A 129 5.68 7.17 -8.40
CA VAL A 129 5.41 7.09 -6.97
C VAL A 129 4.23 6.14 -6.72
N LEU A 130 4.43 5.18 -5.83
CA LEU A 130 3.36 4.37 -5.27
C LEU A 130 2.81 5.04 -4.01
N TYR A 131 1.52 4.88 -3.75
CA TYR A 131 0.84 5.45 -2.60
C TYR A 131 0.32 4.35 -1.67
N CYS A 132 0.07 4.68 -0.42
CA CYS A 132 -0.62 3.80 0.51
C CYS A 132 -1.59 4.58 1.40
N LEU A 133 -2.36 3.84 2.18
CA LEU A 133 -3.31 4.35 3.18
C LEU A 133 -2.68 4.42 4.59
N GLY A 134 -1.35 4.47 4.65
CA GLY A 134 -0.54 4.29 5.85
C GLY A 134 0.01 2.86 5.98
N VAL A 135 0.82 2.64 7.02
CA VAL A 135 1.51 1.37 7.27
C VAL A 135 1.06 0.72 8.57
N THR A 136 1.14 -0.60 8.63
CA THR A 136 0.92 -1.40 9.84
C THR A 136 2.15 -1.32 10.75
N LEU A 137 2.07 -1.91 11.96
CA LEU A 137 3.23 -2.02 12.85
C LEU A 137 4.39 -2.83 12.23
N GLN A 138 4.09 -3.68 11.24
CA GLN A 138 5.07 -4.48 10.51
C GLN A 138 5.62 -3.74 9.28
N GLY A 139 5.32 -2.45 9.11
CA GLY A 139 5.75 -1.65 7.97
C GLY A 139 5.01 -1.96 6.65
N GLN A 140 3.95 -2.78 6.70
CA GLN A 140 3.20 -3.18 5.50
C GLN A 140 2.07 -2.19 5.18
N PRO A 141 1.73 -1.94 3.90
CA PRO A 141 0.61 -1.09 3.52
C PRO A 141 -0.71 -1.57 4.12
N ARG A 142 -1.46 -0.67 4.76
CA ARG A 142 -2.74 -1.01 5.40
C ARG A 142 -3.78 -1.43 4.38
N HIS A 143 -4.50 -2.51 4.70
CA HIS A 143 -5.66 -2.94 3.93
C HIS A 143 -6.82 -1.94 4.08
N PRO A 144 -7.60 -1.63 3.02
CA PRO A 144 -8.58 -0.53 3.03
C PRO A 144 -9.66 -0.66 4.10
N LEU A 145 -10.06 -1.90 4.44
CA LEU A 145 -11.08 -2.17 5.46
C LEU A 145 -10.74 -1.59 6.84
N TYR A 146 -9.46 -1.45 7.16
CA TYR A 146 -9.00 -1.03 8.49
C TYR A 146 -8.55 0.44 8.55
N VAL A 147 -8.87 1.22 7.51
CA VAL A 147 -8.50 2.63 7.38
C VAL A 147 -9.75 3.49 7.37
N ARG A 148 -9.78 4.61 8.11
CA ARG A 148 -10.91 5.56 8.14
C ARG A 148 -11.16 6.18 6.76
N GLY A 149 -12.43 6.45 6.44
CA GLY A 149 -12.86 6.85 5.09
C GLY A 149 -12.34 8.21 4.59
N GLY A 150 -11.91 9.09 5.50
CA GLY A 150 -11.30 10.39 5.18
C GLY A 150 -9.78 10.34 5.00
N ALA A 151 -9.18 9.15 4.88
CA ALA A 151 -7.74 9.05 4.68
C ALA A 151 -7.31 9.70 3.37
N VAL A 152 -6.19 10.41 3.42
CA VAL A 152 -5.50 10.97 2.25
C VAL A 152 -4.45 9.98 1.75
N LEU A 153 -4.10 10.08 0.47
CA LEU A 153 -3.02 9.29 -0.11
C LEU A 153 -1.67 9.74 0.45
N ILE A 154 -0.87 8.77 0.90
CA ILE A 154 0.49 9.01 1.40
C ILE A 154 1.47 8.35 0.42
N PRO A 155 2.53 9.03 -0.04
CA PRO A 155 3.60 8.38 -0.80
C PRO A 155 4.18 7.23 0.00
N TYR A 156 4.19 6.03 -0.58
CA TYR A 156 4.80 4.88 0.04
C TYR A 156 6.31 5.00 -0.03
N ARG A 157 6.95 4.87 1.13
CA ARG A 157 8.41 4.76 1.25
C ARG A 157 8.70 3.41 1.87
N GLU A 158 9.45 2.59 1.15
CA GLU A 158 9.91 1.32 1.69
C GLU A 158 10.70 1.59 2.97
N SER A 159 10.33 0.92 4.05
CA SER A 159 11.04 1.06 5.32
C SER A 159 12.34 0.27 5.24
N GLY A 160 13.40 0.84 4.65
CA GLY A 160 14.67 0.11 4.55
C GLY A 160 15.80 0.59 3.63
N VAL A 161 16.01 1.89 3.45
CA VAL A 161 17.39 2.44 3.36
C VAL A 161 17.44 3.65 4.29
N VAL A 162 17.56 3.38 5.59
CA VAL A 162 17.99 4.41 6.54
C VAL A 162 19.50 4.53 6.34
N GLY A 163 19.92 5.53 5.56
CA GLY A 163 21.21 6.15 5.85
C GLY A 163 21.12 6.62 7.30
N ALA A 164 22.02 6.14 8.15
CA ALA A 164 22.14 6.58 9.52
C ALA A 164 22.31 8.11 9.52
N GLY A 165 21.25 8.83 9.81
CA GLY A 165 21.25 10.28 9.74
C GLY A 165 19.85 10.83 9.96
N PHE A 166 19.68 11.46 11.12
CA PHE A 166 18.56 12.35 11.47
C PHE A 166 17.22 11.68 11.78
N MET A 167 17.04 11.33 13.06
CA MET A 167 16.08 12.02 13.95
C MET A 167 16.25 11.46 15.37
N LYS A 168 17.18 12.05 16.13
CA LYS A 168 17.01 12.19 17.58
C LYS A 168 16.55 13.62 17.82
N ASN A 169 15.52 13.74 18.66
CA ASN A 169 15.02 14.88 19.43
C ASN A 169 13.49 14.74 19.44
N SER A 170 12.78 14.78 20.56
CA SER A 170 13.12 15.28 21.88
C SER A 170 11.94 14.96 22.80
N CYS A 171 12.14 14.17 23.85
CA CYS A 171 11.30 14.23 25.06
C CYS A 171 11.93 13.31 26.11
N GLU A 172 12.93 13.81 26.84
CA GLU A 172 13.15 13.42 28.22
C GLU A 172 13.79 14.61 28.93
N GLN A 173 13.09 15.05 29.96
CA GLN A 173 13.37 16.19 30.80
C GLN A 173 14.28 15.74 31.95
N LEU A 174 15.18 16.66 32.33
CA LEU A 174 15.60 16.95 33.70
C LEU A 174 16.25 15.82 34.50
N GLU A 175 17.58 15.88 34.63
CA GLU A 175 18.28 15.88 35.91
C GLU A 175 19.74 16.34 35.70
N ASP A 176 20.34 16.88 36.76
CA ASP A 176 21.72 17.35 36.89
C ASP A 176 22.07 18.76 36.39
N LEU A 177 21.41 19.73 37.04
CA LEU A 177 22.05 21.00 37.37
C LEU A 177 22.96 20.78 38.59
N GLN A 178 24.29 20.72 38.40
CA GLN A 178 25.28 21.25 39.34
C GLN A 178 26.71 21.12 38.79
N LEU A 179 27.53 22.13 39.11
CA LEU A 179 28.97 22.26 38.88
C LEU A 179 29.39 22.79 37.50
N ASN A 180 29.44 24.12 37.38
CA ASN A 180 30.73 24.84 37.26
C ASN A 180 30.46 26.34 37.04
N ALA A 181 30.52 27.11 38.12
CA ALA A 181 30.65 28.56 38.06
C ALA A 181 32.10 28.94 37.71
N PRO A 182 32.35 29.94 36.86
CA PRO A 182 33.69 30.41 36.55
C PRO A 182 34.26 31.26 37.68
N VAL A 183 35.48 30.92 38.11
CA VAL A 183 36.31 31.74 39.01
C VAL A 183 36.78 32.98 38.25
N ARG A 184 36.53 34.16 38.83
CA ARG A 184 37.14 35.43 38.42
C ARG A 184 38.53 35.51 39.05
N GLU A 185 39.56 35.68 38.24
CA GLU A 185 40.86 36.18 38.70
C GLU A 185 40.92 37.70 38.52
N SER A 186 40.90 38.40 39.64
CA SER A 186 41.55 39.69 39.88
C SER A 186 42.64 39.36 40.91
N GLY A 187 43.94 39.40 40.64
CA GLY A 187 44.71 40.57 40.25
C GLY A 187 45.13 41.31 41.52
N GLU A 188 46.40 41.25 41.91
CA GLU A 188 47.15 42.36 42.54
C GLU A 188 48.63 42.01 42.77
N GLU A 189 49.46 43.02 42.46
CA GLU A 189 50.89 43.15 42.73
C GLU A 189 51.17 43.27 44.24
N SER A 190 52.31 42.73 44.69
CA SER A 190 53.24 43.29 45.68
C SER A 190 54.46 42.40 45.81
#